data_AF-A0A6I3KNB0-F1
#
_entry.id   AF-A0A6I3KNB0-F1
#
_cell.length_a   1.000
_cell.length_b   1.000
_cell.length_c   1.000
_cell.angle_alpha   90.00
_cell.angle_beta   90.00
_cell.angle_gamma   90.00
#
_symmetry.space_group_name_H-M   'P 1'
#
loop_
_entity.id
_entity.type
_entity.pdbx_description
1 polymer ?
#
loop_
_entity_poly.entity_id
_entity_poly.type
_entity_poly.pdbx_seq_one_letter_code
_entity_poly.pdbx_strand_id
1 'polypeptide(L)'
;MGALGTFLLLVLFGAAVGFAMIRYGHNWIGRQVAGATTGGEITYALVGIAGSFMGYHIASILGIGSELLAYILAVGGAALTIYLWQGR
;
A
#
# COMPACT_ATOMS: atom_id res chain seq x y z
N MET A 1 3.22 -0.27 -20.02
CA MET A 1 1.78 0.10 -20.10
C MET A 1 1.61 1.61 -20.40
N GLY A 2 0.39 2.08 -20.70
CA GLY A 2 0.09 3.53 -20.74
C GLY A 2 -0.06 4.13 -19.34
N ALA A 3 0.06 5.45 -19.20
CA ALA A 3 0.04 6.15 -17.90
C ALA A 3 -1.21 5.84 -17.05
N LEU A 4 -2.39 5.77 -17.69
CA LEU A 4 -3.64 5.39 -17.04
C LEU A 4 -3.57 3.95 -16.46
N GLY A 5 -3.01 3.00 -17.22
CA GLY A 5 -2.89 1.61 -16.80
C GLY A 5 -1.98 1.47 -15.58
N THR A 6 -0.83 2.15 -15.60
CA THR A 6 0.06 2.23 -14.45
C THR A 6 -0.63 2.84 -13.24
N PHE A 7 -1.33 3.97 -13.41
CA PHE A 7 -2.07 4.62 -12.33
C PHE A 7 -3.08 3.66 -11.65
N LEU A 8 -3.90 2.98 -12.45
CA LEU A 8 -4.90 2.03 -11.93
C LEU A 8 -4.26 0.85 -11.19
N LEU A 9 -3.14 0.33 -11.69
CA LEU A 9 -2.41 -0.74 -11.03
C LEU A 9 -1.83 -0.31 -9.68
N LEU A 10 -1.25 0.89 -9.60
CA LEU A 10 -0.71 1.40 -8.33
C LEU A 10 -1.83 1.57 -7.30
N VAL A 11 -2.96 2.18 -7.71
CA VAL A 11 -4.15 2.29 -6.85
C VAL A 11 -4.61 0.91 -6.36
N LEU A 12 -4.69 -0.07 -7.28
CA LEU A 12 -5.10 -1.43 -6.94
C LEU A 12 -4.13 -2.10 -5.95
N PHE A 13 -2.82 -2.03 -6.20
CA PHE A 13 -1.80 -2.61 -5.32
C PHE A 13 -1.84 -1.99 -3.93
N GLY A 14 -1.88 -0.67 -3.85
CA GLY A 14 -1.92 0.04 -2.58
C GLY A 14 -3.17 -0.26 -1.77
N ALA A 15 -4.35 -0.24 -2.41
CA ALA A 15 -5.60 -0.57 -1.76
C ALA A 15 -5.63 -2.05 -1.29
N ALA A 16 -5.18 -2.98 -2.12
CA ALA A 16 -5.13 -4.40 -1.79
C ALA A 16 -4.21 -4.67 -0.60
N VAL A 17 -3.01 -4.07 -0.58
CA VAL A 17 -2.07 -4.21 0.52
C VAL A 17 -2.61 -3.56 1.80
N GLY A 18 -3.18 -2.35 1.69
CA GLY A 18 -3.83 -1.65 2.81
C GLY A 18 -4.91 -2.50 3.47
N PHE A 19 -5.81 -3.06 2.68
CA PHE A 19 -6.87 -3.92 3.18
C PHE A 19 -6.32 -5.22 3.78
N ALA A 20 -5.36 -5.87 3.12
CA ALA A 20 -4.74 -7.10 3.60
C ALA A 20 -4.08 -6.89 4.97
N MET A 21 -3.32 -5.82 5.16
CA MET A 21 -2.61 -5.57 6.42
C MET A 21 -3.56 -5.26 7.58
N ILE A 22 -4.72 -4.63 7.34
CA ILE A 22 -5.76 -4.50 8.37
C ILE A 22 -6.37 -5.86 8.70
N ARG A 23 -6.66 -6.66 7.67
CA ARG A 23 -7.38 -7.91 7.81
C ARG A 23 -6.55 -8.97 8.53
N TYR A 24 -5.25 -9.02 8.26
CA TYR A 24 -4.31 -10.02 8.79
C TYR A 24 -3.47 -9.52 9.97
N GLY A 25 -3.36 -8.21 10.21
CA GLY A 25 -2.58 -7.65 11.33
C GLY A 25 -3.28 -7.69 12.70
N HIS A 26 -4.60 -7.90 12.74
CA HIS A 26 -5.37 -7.80 13.99
C HIS A 26 -5.55 -9.15 14.72
N ASN A 27 -4.71 -9.38 15.72
CA ASN A 27 -5.02 -10.25 16.86
C ASN A 27 -6.21 -9.70 17.65
N TRP A 28 -6.88 -10.57 18.41
CA TRP A 28 -8.18 -10.40 19.07
C TRP A 28 -8.44 -9.07 19.82
N ILE A 29 -7.39 -8.38 20.28
CA ILE A 29 -7.45 -7.09 21.00
C ILE A 29 -7.72 -5.90 20.07
N GLY A 30 -7.19 -5.91 18.84
CA GLY A 30 -7.38 -4.81 17.89
C GLY A 30 -8.82 -4.71 17.36
N ARG A 31 -9.57 -5.81 17.42
CA ARG A 31 -11.01 -5.82 17.07
C ARG A 31 -11.87 -4.97 18.00
N GLN A 32 -11.43 -4.72 19.24
CA GLN A 32 -12.19 -3.87 20.18
C GLN A 32 -11.81 -2.39 20.11
N VAL A 33 -10.58 -2.06 19.70
CA VAL A 33 -10.16 -0.66 19.48
C VAL A 33 -10.55 -0.17 18.08
N ALA A 34 -10.50 -1.03 17.06
CA ALA A 34 -10.86 -0.73 15.68
C ALA A 34 -12.36 -0.96 15.36
N GLY A 35 -13.13 -1.54 16.28
CA GLY A 35 -14.55 -1.87 16.08
C GLY A 35 -15.49 -0.68 15.86
N ALA A 36 -14.98 0.56 15.78
CA ALA A 36 -15.80 1.77 15.74
C ALA A 36 -15.82 2.53 14.39
N THR A 37 -14.96 2.28 13.40
CA THR A 37 -14.98 3.15 12.19
C THR A 37 -14.58 2.48 10.88
N THR A 38 -15.52 2.48 9.93
CA THR A 38 -15.28 2.34 8.48
C THR A 38 -14.16 3.27 7.97
N GLY A 39 -13.90 4.37 8.68
CA GLY A 39 -12.81 5.32 8.40
C GLY A 39 -11.39 4.75 8.59
N GLY A 40 -11.20 3.78 9.49
CA GLY A 40 -9.91 3.11 9.65
C GLY A 40 -9.51 2.33 8.39
N GLU A 41 -10.45 1.59 7.80
CA GLU A 41 -10.23 0.80 6.58
C GLU A 41 -9.84 1.66 5.38
N ILE A 42 -10.53 2.78 5.21
CA ILE A 42 -10.24 3.76 4.14
C ILE A 42 -8.87 4.38 4.35
N THR A 43 -8.49 4.70 5.58
CA THR A 43 -7.19 5.34 5.87
C THR A 43 -6.02 4.44 5.46
N TYR A 44 -6.04 3.17 5.85
CA TYR A 44 -4.98 2.22 5.46
C TYR A 44 -4.94 1.96 3.96
N ALA A 45 -6.10 1.94 3.28
CA ALA A 45 -6.13 1.84 1.82
C ALA A 45 -5.46 3.07 1.18
N LEU A 46 -5.78 4.29 1.64
CA LEU A 46 -5.15 5.52 1.14
C LEU A 46 -3.65 5.58 1.44
N VAL A 47 -3.21 5.16 2.63
CA VAL A 47 -1.79 5.06 3.00
C VAL A 47 -1.07 4.03 2.13
N GLY A 48 -1.70 2.87 1.88
CA GLY A 48 -1.17 1.85 0.97
C GLY A 48 -1.04 2.37 -0.46
N ILE A 49 -2.03 3.10 -0.96
CA ILE A 49 -1.97 3.78 -2.27
C ILE A 49 -0.77 4.72 -2.31
N ALA A 50 -0.62 5.63 -1.33
CA ALA A 50 0.54 6.53 -1.28
C ALA A 50 1.88 5.76 -1.30
N GLY A 51 2.00 4.70 -0.49
CA GLY A 51 3.18 3.83 -0.47
C GLY A 51 3.47 3.16 -1.81
N SER A 52 2.43 2.74 -2.54
CA SER A 52 2.59 2.14 -3.87
C SER A 52 3.14 3.12 -4.90
N PHE A 53 2.65 4.37 -4.88
CA PHE A 53 3.14 5.43 -5.76
C PHE A 53 4.59 5.76 -5.44
N MET A 54 4.94 5.88 -4.16
CA MET A 54 6.33 6.13 -3.75
C MET A 54 7.25 4.99 -4.20
N GLY A 55 6.90 3.73 -3.95
CA GLY A 55 7.71 2.57 -4.35
C GLY A 55 7.98 2.50 -5.85
N TYR A 56 6.96 2.76 -6.68
CA TYR A 56 7.11 2.81 -8.13
C TYR A 56 8.03 3.96 -8.58
N HIS A 57 7.86 5.16 -8.01
CA HIS A 57 8.69 6.31 -8.40
C HIS A 57 10.12 6.19 -7.91
N ILE A 58 10.36 5.57 -6.74
CA ILE A 58 11.70 5.22 -6.29
C ILE A 58 12.38 4.32 -7.32
N ALA A 59 11.68 3.32 -7.87
CA ALA A 59 12.24 2.47 -8.92
C ALA A 59 12.67 3.29 -10.14
N SER A 60 11.85 4.26 -10.56
CA SER A 60 12.16 5.17 -11.67
C SER A 60 13.36 6.07 -11.35
N ILE A 61 13.46 6.60 -10.13
CA ILE A 61 14.58 7.46 -9.70
C ILE A 61 15.88 6.67 -9.68
N LEU A 62 15.84 5.39 -9.26
CA LEU A 62 16.98 4.48 -9.26
C LEU A 62 17.35 3.96 -10.66
N GLY A 63 16.63 4.36 -11.70
CA GLY A 63 16.90 3.95 -13.08
C GLY A 63 16.60 2.48 -13.36
N ILE A 64 15.69 1.86 -12.60
CA ILE A 64 15.29 0.47 -12.80
C ILE A 64 14.50 0.36 -14.11
N GLY A 65 15.13 -0.20 -15.15
CA GLY A 65 14.52 -0.33 -16.48
C GLY A 65 13.43 -1.41 -16.60
N SER A 66 13.23 -2.22 -15.57
CA SER A 66 12.22 -3.29 -15.56
C SER A 66 10.91 -2.79 -14.96
N GLU A 67 9.86 -2.71 -15.78
CA GLU A 67 8.49 -2.34 -15.36
C GLU A 67 7.94 -3.32 -14.31
N LEU A 68 8.26 -4.61 -14.44
CA LEU A 68 7.89 -5.62 -13.45
C LEU A 68 8.53 -5.32 -12.08
N LEU A 69 9.81 -4.96 -12.07
CA LEU A 69 10.51 -4.66 -10.83
C LEU A 69 9.98 -3.36 -10.18
N ALA A 70 9.58 -2.39 -10.98
CA ALA A 70 8.90 -1.19 -10.49
C ALA A 70 7.54 -1.51 -9.83
N TYR A 71 6.77 -2.46 -10.36
CA TYR A 71 5.54 -2.92 -9.72
C TYR A 71 5.79 -3.72 -8.43
N ILE A 72 6.84 -4.55 -8.39
CA ILE A 72 7.25 -5.23 -7.15
C ILE A 72 7.61 -4.19 -6.08
N LEU A 73 8.36 -3.15 -6.45
CA LEU A 73 8.70 -2.06 -5.55
C LEU A 73 7.49 -1.23 -5.14
N ALA A 74 6.46 -1.10 -5.99
CA ALA A 74 5.19 -0.50 -5.60
C ALA A 74 4.51 -1.30 -4.47
N VAL A 75 4.41 -2.63 -4.62
CA VAL A 75 3.84 -3.49 -3.57
C VAL A 75 4.67 -3.41 -2.29
N GLY A 76 6.00 -3.47 -2.40
CA GLY A 76 6.92 -3.33 -1.27
C GLY A 76 6.82 -1.96 -0.59
N GLY A 77 6.70 -0.89 -1.37
CA GLY A 77 6.51 0.48 -0.89
C GLY A 77 5.20 0.64 -0.12
N ALA A 78 4.10 0.06 -0.62
CA ALA A 78 2.83 0.03 0.10
C ALA A 78 2.95 -0.69 1.45
N ALA A 79 3.51 -1.89 1.45
CA ALA A 79 3.65 -2.71 2.64
C ALA A 79 4.57 -2.05 3.69
N LEU A 80 5.71 -1.52 3.25
CA LEU A 80 6.66 -0.83 4.12
C LEU A 80 6.03 0.44 4.73
N THR A 81 5.32 1.23 3.93
CA THR A 81 4.67 2.47 4.39
C THR A 81 3.65 2.16 5.49
N ILE A 82 2.80 1.15 5.27
CA ILE A 82 1.81 0.74 6.26
C ILE A 82 2.47 0.15 7.51
N TYR A 83 3.50 -0.69 7.36
CA TYR A 83 4.25 -1.25 8.49
C TYR A 83 4.84 -0.15 9.37
N LEU A 84 5.49 0.85 8.75
CA LEU A 84 6.05 2.00 9.47
C LEU A 84 4.98 2.90 10.11
N TRP A 85 3.80 2.97 9.50
CA TRP A 85 2.65 3.67 10.07
C TRP A 85 2.09 2.94 11.29
N GLN A 86 1.99 1.61 11.25
CA GLN A 86 1.46 0.77 12.34
C GLN A 86 2.39 0.68 13.56
N GLY A 87 3.70 0.82 13.35
CA GLY A 87 4.71 0.73 14.41
C GLY A 87 4.86 1.98 15.30
N ARG A 88 3.98 2.98 15.15
CA ARG A 88 3.97 4.23 15.93
C ARG A 88 2.61 4.45 16.56
#